data_AF-A0A0F0LJQ3-F1
#
_entry.id   AF-A0A0F0LJQ3-F1
#
_cell.length_a   1.000
_cell.length_b   1.000
_cell.length_c   1.000
_cell.angle_alpha   90.00
_cell.angle_beta   90.00
_cell.angle_gamma   90.00
#
_symmetry.space_group_name_H-M   'P 1'
#
loop_
_entity.id
_entity.type
_entity.pdbx_description
1 polymer ?
#
loop_
_entity_poly.entity_id
_entity_poly.type
_entity_poly.pdbx_seq_one_letter_code
_entity_poly.pdbx_strand_id
1 'polypeptide(L)'
;MKRSAMITYAVTGLAVAGLVALAAPPVIAAVTSSPHSQSTAAGAPKATLHPTTSPTPDPDRVIWLGDGISVKVSDLPKGCTTYSKIQIFDVNGHSYGRLVGDAADRGPSDGATGTVNRDTAGNIVGYTAAPGDNTWSIGDRLCTNGLMLGRYNHVGTDPGDHALQPGETMVIRPDMNAEWVPAG
;
A
#
# COMPACT_ATOMS: atom_id res chain seq x y z
N MET A 1 30.30 -15.23 -45.66
CA MET A 1 31.63 -14.79 -45.20
C MET A 1 31.44 -13.74 -44.11
N LYS A 2 32.04 -13.99 -42.94
CA LYS A 2 31.88 -13.25 -41.68
C LYS A 2 32.77 -11.99 -41.67
N ARG A 3 32.27 -10.88 -41.14
CA ARG A 3 33.08 -9.91 -40.38
C ARG A 3 32.25 -9.39 -39.20
N SER A 4 32.51 -9.99 -38.05
CA SER A 4 32.03 -9.56 -36.74
C SER A 4 32.82 -8.33 -36.29
N ALA A 5 32.13 -7.32 -35.76
CA ALA A 5 32.76 -6.25 -34.97
C ALA A 5 32.23 -6.38 -33.54
N MET A 6 33.01 -7.02 -32.67
CA MET A 6 32.88 -6.91 -31.23
C MET A 6 33.38 -5.52 -30.81
N ILE A 7 32.58 -4.77 -30.07
CA ILE A 7 33.06 -3.59 -29.35
C ILE A 7 33.04 -3.94 -27.87
N THR A 8 34.23 -4.25 -27.39
CA THR A 8 34.61 -4.44 -25.98
C THR A 8 34.67 -3.06 -25.31
N TYR A 9 33.86 -2.81 -24.28
CA TYR A 9 34.12 -1.70 -23.36
C TYR A 9 34.34 -2.22 -21.94
N ALA A 10 35.43 -1.73 -21.38
CA ALA A 10 36.14 -2.24 -20.22
C ALA A 10 35.55 -1.76 -18.89
N VAL A 11 35.81 -2.59 -17.89
CA VAL A 11 35.54 -2.41 -16.47
C VAL A 11 36.36 -1.23 -15.91
N THR A 12 35.73 -0.40 -15.07
CA THR A 12 36.44 0.36 -14.04
C THR A 12 35.63 0.31 -12.75
N GLY A 13 36.17 -0.43 -11.77
CA GLY A 13 35.68 -0.45 -10.40
C GLY A 13 36.23 0.74 -9.62
N LEU A 14 35.40 1.30 -8.75
CA LEU A 14 35.85 2.14 -7.65
C LEU A 14 35.35 1.51 -6.36
N ALA A 15 36.26 0.82 -5.66
CA ALA A 15 36.09 0.46 -4.26
C ALA A 15 36.45 1.68 -3.42
N VAL A 16 35.50 2.21 -2.65
CA VAL A 16 35.79 3.18 -1.59
C VAL A 16 35.69 2.45 -0.27
N ALA A 17 36.85 2.05 0.24
CA ALA A 17 37.05 1.66 1.62
C ALA A 17 37.23 2.94 2.46
N GLY A 18 36.47 3.07 3.54
CA GLY A 18 36.59 4.14 4.53
C GLY A 18 36.19 3.63 5.91
N LEU A 19 37.19 3.16 6.66
CA LEU A 19 37.15 2.78 8.07
C LEU A 19 37.56 3.99 8.94
N VAL A 20 37.28 3.93 10.25
CA VAL A 20 37.71 4.81 11.40
C VAL A 20 36.53 5.63 11.96
N ALA A 21 36.22 5.68 13.26
CA ALA A 21 36.65 4.95 14.45
C ALA A 21 35.65 5.22 15.60
N LEU A 22 35.69 4.35 16.61
CA LEU A 22 35.07 4.44 17.93
C LEU A 22 35.20 5.82 18.61
N ALA A 23 34.09 6.30 19.18
CA ALA A 23 34.11 7.07 20.43
C ALA A 23 32.74 7.03 21.12
N ALA A 24 32.61 6.24 22.18
CA ALA A 24 31.56 6.37 23.18
C ALA A 24 32.22 6.77 24.52
N PRO A 25 31.65 7.73 25.25
CA PRO A 25 31.79 7.74 26.71
C PRO A 25 30.50 8.21 27.43
N PRO A 26 30.44 8.18 28.77
CA PRO A 26 30.33 7.01 29.64
C PRO A 26 28.98 7.01 30.41
N VAL A 27 28.57 5.84 30.91
CA VAL A 27 27.47 5.70 31.88
C VAL A 27 27.97 6.19 33.24
N ILE A 28 27.48 7.33 33.72
CA ILE A 28 27.73 7.77 35.09
C ILE A 28 26.60 7.19 35.97
N ALA A 29 26.95 6.15 36.72
CA ALA A 29 26.17 5.73 37.88
C ALA A 29 26.51 6.66 39.06
N ALA A 30 25.50 7.36 39.58
CA ALA A 30 25.57 8.02 40.88
C ALA A 30 24.45 7.47 41.77
N VAL A 31 24.86 6.83 42.86
CA VAL A 31 24.01 6.34 43.95
C VAL A 31 23.87 7.40 45.04
N THR A 32 22.78 7.28 45.82
CA THR A 32 22.44 7.99 47.07
C THR A 32 21.95 9.44 46.85
N SER A 33 20.87 9.93 47.46
CA SER A 33 20.26 9.66 48.76
C SER A 33 18.81 10.15 48.75
N SER A 34 17.91 9.45 49.45
CA SER A 34 16.55 9.95 49.72
C SER A 34 16.57 11.03 50.81
N PRO A 35 15.88 12.16 50.63
CA PRO A 35 15.30 12.90 51.73
C PRO A 35 13.80 12.62 51.79
N HIS A 36 13.39 12.09 52.94
CA HIS A 36 12.01 12.06 53.39
C HIS A 36 11.52 13.50 53.56
N SER A 37 10.44 13.91 52.90
CA SER A 37 9.74 15.16 53.19
C SER A 37 8.26 15.07 52.82
N GLN A 38 7.50 14.72 53.85
CA GLN A 38 6.25 15.32 54.30
C GLN A 38 5.12 15.56 53.27
N SER A 39 4.09 14.73 53.47
CA SER A 39 2.71 14.94 53.05
C SER A 39 2.20 16.34 53.37
N THR A 40 1.74 17.05 52.35
CA THR A 40 0.67 18.05 52.48
C THR A 40 -0.41 17.68 51.47
N ALA A 41 -1.52 17.16 51.98
CA ALA A 41 -2.74 16.92 51.22
C ALA A 41 -3.32 18.26 50.76
N ALA A 42 -3.25 18.53 49.46
CA ALA A 42 -4.08 19.52 48.79
C ALA A 42 -5.04 18.76 47.87
N GLY A 43 -6.33 18.84 48.19
CA GLY A 43 -7.39 18.09 47.51
C GLY A 43 -7.40 18.35 46.00
N ALA A 44 -7.18 17.29 45.22
CA ALA A 44 -7.50 17.30 43.80
C ALA A 44 -9.03 17.25 43.63
N PRO A 45 -9.62 18.11 42.77
CA PRO A 45 -11.02 17.97 42.43
C PRO A 45 -11.23 16.61 41.77
N LYS A 46 -12.23 15.87 42.26
CA LYS A 46 -12.67 14.58 41.73
C LYS A 46 -12.98 14.77 40.24
N ALA A 47 -12.09 14.31 39.37
CA ALA A 47 -12.36 14.22 37.94
C ALA A 47 -13.54 13.26 37.76
N THR A 48 -14.71 13.81 37.45
CA THR A 48 -15.85 13.03 37.00
C THR A 48 -15.43 12.30 35.74
N LEU A 49 -15.30 10.98 35.81
CA LEU A 49 -15.14 10.14 34.63
C LEU A 49 -16.38 10.36 33.75
N HIS A 50 -16.25 11.21 32.73
CA HIS A 50 -17.20 11.17 31.62
C HIS A 50 -17.03 9.81 30.96
N PRO A 51 -18.11 9.03 30.76
CA PRO A 51 -18.02 7.86 29.91
C PRO A 51 -17.59 8.35 28.53
N THR A 52 -16.41 7.93 28.08
CA THR A 52 -16.02 8.06 26.67
C THR A 52 -17.03 7.24 25.90
N THR A 53 -18.07 7.88 25.37
CA THR A 53 -18.98 7.25 24.42
C THR A 53 -18.13 6.88 23.21
N SER A 54 -17.85 5.58 23.07
CA SER A 54 -17.31 5.05 21.83
C SER A 54 -18.26 5.51 20.72
N PRO A 55 -17.79 6.22 19.69
CA PRO A 55 -18.68 6.71 18.65
C PRO A 55 -19.41 5.51 18.05
N THR A 56 -20.74 5.54 18.12
CA THR A 56 -21.59 4.56 17.43
C THR A 56 -21.16 4.53 15.96
N PRO A 57 -20.81 3.36 15.39
CA PRO A 57 -20.48 3.27 13.98
C PRO A 57 -21.67 3.76 13.16
N ASP A 58 -21.49 4.88 12.46
CA ASP A 58 -22.46 5.38 11.48
C ASP A 58 -22.35 4.52 10.21
N PRO A 59 -23.35 3.69 9.89
CA PRO A 59 -23.31 2.80 8.74
C PRO A 59 -23.37 3.56 7.41
N ASP A 60 -23.86 4.81 7.41
CA ASP A 60 -23.92 5.66 6.21
C ASP A 60 -22.70 6.57 6.07
N ARG A 61 -21.71 6.43 6.95
CA ARG A 61 -20.43 7.13 6.80
C ARG A 61 -19.79 6.74 5.47
N VAL A 62 -19.41 7.74 4.69
CA VAL A 62 -18.71 7.57 3.41
C VAL A 62 -17.24 7.96 3.52
N ILE A 63 -16.41 7.30 2.71
CA ILE A 63 -15.03 7.69 2.43
C ILE A 63 -14.98 8.27 1.03
N TRP A 64 -14.42 9.46 0.90
CA TRP A 64 -14.18 10.11 -0.39
C TRP A 64 -12.85 9.64 -0.97
N LEU A 65 -12.87 9.06 -2.16
CA LEU A 65 -11.69 8.57 -2.86
C LEU A 65 -11.05 9.65 -3.75
N GLY A 66 -11.79 10.73 -4.03
CA GLY A 66 -11.45 11.76 -5.00
C GLY A 66 -12.42 11.80 -6.17
N ASP A 67 -12.42 12.89 -6.93
CA ASP A 67 -13.17 13.02 -8.20
C ASP A 67 -14.68 12.78 -8.10
N GLY A 68 -15.27 13.13 -6.96
CA GLY A 68 -16.70 12.89 -6.70
C GLY A 68 -17.05 11.43 -6.43
N ILE A 69 -16.06 10.54 -6.30
CA ILE A 69 -16.25 9.13 -5.97
C ILE A 69 -16.23 8.96 -4.45
N SER A 70 -17.26 8.33 -3.92
CA SER A 70 -17.34 7.91 -2.52
C SER A 70 -17.77 6.45 -2.41
N VAL A 71 -17.40 5.83 -1.29
CA VAL A 71 -17.79 4.47 -0.92
C VAL A 71 -18.30 4.48 0.51
N LYS A 72 -19.33 3.68 0.81
CA LYS A 72 -19.76 3.53 2.20
C LYS A 72 -18.73 2.72 2.96
N VAL A 73 -18.52 3.09 4.23
CA VAL A 73 -17.62 2.37 5.13
C VAL A 73 -18.10 0.93 5.34
N SER A 74 -19.41 0.68 5.28
CA SER A 74 -20.00 -0.66 5.34
C SER A 74 -19.57 -1.57 4.19
N ASP A 75 -19.15 -0.99 3.06
CA ASP A 75 -18.83 -1.73 1.83
C ASP A 75 -17.33 -2.03 1.72
N LEU A 76 -16.53 -1.52 2.66
CA LEU A 76 -15.09 -1.81 2.70
C LEU A 76 -14.84 -3.26 3.08
N PRO A 77 -13.81 -3.90 2.50
CA PRO A 77 -13.34 -5.20 2.97
C PRO A 77 -13.01 -5.14 4.47
N LYS A 78 -13.31 -6.22 5.18
CA LYS A 78 -13.10 -6.27 6.63
C LYS A 78 -11.65 -5.94 7.00
N GLY A 79 -11.48 -4.97 7.90
CA GLY A 79 -10.17 -4.53 8.38
C GLY A 79 -9.53 -3.43 7.53
N CYS A 80 -10.17 -2.99 6.44
CA CYS A 80 -9.75 -1.80 5.70
C CYS A 80 -10.27 -0.54 6.39
N THR A 81 -9.38 0.45 6.55
CA THR A 81 -9.71 1.80 7.04
C THR A 81 -9.58 2.85 5.93
N THR A 82 -8.85 2.54 4.87
CA THR A 82 -8.79 3.26 3.60
C THR A 82 -9.37 2.39 2.50
N TYR A 83 -9.63 2.98 1.34
CA TYR A 83 -10.03 2.24 0.16
C TYR A 83 -9.50 2.93 -1.08
N SER A 84 -9.43 2.18 -2.17
CA SER A 84 -9.05 2.70 -3.47
C SER A 84 -9.80 1.98 -4.60
N LYS A 85 -9.73 2.56 -5.79
CA LYS A 85 -10.27 1.95 -6.99
C LYS A 85 -9.46 2.44 -8.19
N ILE A 86 -9.22 1.55 -9.15
CA ILE A 86 -8.76 1.98 -10.47
C ILE A 86 -9.94 2.64 -11.20
N GLN A 87 -9.78 3.90 -11.57
CA GLN A 87 -10.70 4.62 -12.44
C GLN A 87 -10.14 4.59 -13.86
N ILE A 88 -10.92 4.02 -14.77
CA ILE A 88 -10.70 4.14 -16.21
C ILE A 88 -11.53 5.34 -16.70
N PHE A 89 -10.93 6.22 -17.49
CA PHE A 89 -11.55 7.43 -18.00
C PHE A 89 -11.09 7.74 -19.42
N ASP A 90 -11.92 8.45 -20.18
CA ASP A 90 -11.65 8.75 -21.59
C ASP A 90 -11.26 10.21 -21.79
N VAL A 91 -10.25 10.44 -22.63
CA VAL A 91 -9.78 11.76 -23.05
C VAL A 91 -9.56 11.71 -24.56
N ASN A 92 -10.31 12.53 -25.31
CA ASN A 92 -10.18 12.67 -26.77
C ASN A 92 -10.24 11.33 -27.54
N GLY A 93 -11.07 10.39 -27.09
CA GLY A 93 -11.24 9.08 -27.74
C GLY A 93 -10.22 8.01 -27.33
N HIS A 94 -9.33 8.32 -26.39
CA HIS A 94 -8.38 7.38 -25.80
C HIS A 94 -8.74 7.14 -24.33
N SER A 95 -8.56 5.91 -23.85
CA SER A 95 -8.85 5.57 -22.45
C SER A 95 -7.55 5.54 -21.63
N TYR A 96 -7.63 5.94 -20.37
CA TYR A 96 -6.51 5.98 -19.43
C TYR A 96 -6.94 5.45 -18.07
N GLY A 97 -5.96 5.06 -17.25
CA GLY A 97 -6.19 4.61 -15.89
C GLY A 97 -5.57 5.53 -14.85
N ARG A 98 -6.18 5.62 -13.68
CA ARG A 98 -5.51 6.11 -12.46
C ARG A 98 -6.06 5.43 -11.22
N LEU A 99 -5.29 5.41 -10.15
CA LEU A 99 -5.80 5.03 -8.84
C LEU A 99 -6.45 6.24 -8.16
N VAL A 100 -7.71 6.11 -7.75
CA VAL A 100 -8.37 7.04 -6.84
C VAL A 100 -8.42 6.42 -5.44
N GLY A 101 -8.21 7.24 -4.41
CA GLY A 101 -8.03 6.79 -3.03
C GLY A 101 -6.67 6.14 -2.76
N ASP A 102 -6.57 5.47 -1.61
CA ASP A 102 -5.32 4.92 -1.09
C ASP A 102 -5.43 3.41 -0.85
N ALA A 103 -4.68 2.65 -1.66
CA ALA A 103 -4.52 1.22 -1.46
C ALA A 103 -3.65 0.95 -0.22
N ALA A 104 -4.05 -0.06 0.56
CA ALA A 104 -3.35 -0.45 1.78
C ALA A 104 -3.20 -1.97 1.81
N ASP A 105 -1.99 -2.46 2.05
CA ASP A 105 -1.72 -3.90 2.15
C ASP A 105 -1.97 -4.37 3.58
N ARG A 106 -2.97 -5.23 3.78
CA ARG A 106 -3.27 -5.87 5.07
C ARG A 106 -2.43 -7.13 5.33
N GLY A 107 -1.52 -7.46 4.43
CA GLY A 107 -0.71 -8.67 4.46
C GLY A 107 -1.37 -9.86 3.78
N PRO A 108 -0.62 -10.95 3.52
CA PRO A 108 -1.14 -12.13 2.83
C PRO A 108 -2.42 -12.70 3.45
N SER A 109 -3.32 -13.16 2.60
CA SER A 109 -4.57 -13.82 2.97
C SER A 109 -4.94 -14.91 1.97
N ASP A 110 -5.94 -15.73 2.29
CA ASP A 110 -6.44 -16.78 1.38
C ASP A 110 -6.86 -16.17 0.03
N GLY A 111 -6.31 -16.71 -1.06
CA GLY A 111 -6.49 -16.21 -2.41
C GLY A 111 -5.75 -14.91 -2.74
N ALA A 112 -4.85 -14.44 -1.87
CA ALA A 112 -4.00 -13.27 -2.11
C ALA A 112 -2.65 -13.40 -1.38
N THR A 113 -1.89 -14.43 -1.72
CA THR A 113 -0.60 -14.77 -1.12
C THR A 113 0.62 -14.27 -1.90
N GLY A 114 0.40 -13.74 -3.11
CA GLY A 114 1.39 -13.09 -3.94
C GLY A 114 2.08 -11.87 -3.33
N THR A 115 3.02 -11.32 -4.10
CA THR A 115 3.93 -10.27 -3.68
C THR A 115 3.40 -8.89 -4.05
N VAL A 116 3.38 -7.97 -3.08
CA VAL A 116 3.04 -6.56 -3.34
C VAL A 116 4.29 -5.83 -3.82
N ASN A 117 4.22 -5.24 -5.00
CA ASN A 117 5.30 -4.44 -5.57
C ASN A 117 5.10 -2.97 -5.17
N ARG A 118 6.17 -2.34 -4.70
CA ARG A 118 6.18 -0.95 -4.27
C ARG A 118 7.21 -0.15 -5.05
N ASP A 119 6.91 1.14 -5.26
CA ASP A 119 7.89 2.09 -5.80
C ASP A 119 8.89 2.53 -4.72
N THR A 120 9.82 3.42 -5.08
CA THR A 120 10.82 3.98 -4.17
C THR A 120 10.24 4.88 -3.07
N ALA A 121 9.02 5.39 -3.25
CA ALA A 121 8.29 6.15 -2.25
C ALA A 121 7.46 5.24 -1.32
N GLY A 122 7.46 3.91 -1.57
CA GLY A 122 6.72 2.93 -0.81
C GLY A 122 5.26 2.80 -1.22
N ASN A 123 4.81 3.45 -2.30
CA ASN A 123 3.45 3.29 -2.78
C ASN A 123 3.26 1.91 -3.41
N ILE A 124 2.09 1.30 -3.20
CA ILE A 124 1.70 0.08 -3.91
C ILE A 124 1.49 0.44 -5.38
N VAL A 125 2.23 -0.22 -6.26
CA VAL A 125 2.15 -0.01 -7.72
C VAL A 125 1.73 -1.25 -8.48
N GLY A 126 2.04 -2.44 -7.94
CA GLY A 126 1.74 -3.71 -8.58
C GLY A 126 1.53 -4.84 -7.59
N TYR A 127 1.04 -5.96 -8.11
CA TYR A 127 0.89 -7.21 -7.38
C TYR A 127 1.30 -8.39 -8.27
N THR A 128 2.34 -9.13 -7.89
CA THR A 128 2.74 -10.36 -8.57
C THR A 128 2.01 -11.55 -7.97
N ALA A 129 1.17 -12.20 -8.76
CA ALA A 129 0.28 -13.27 -8.32
C ALA A 129 1.03 -14.55 -7.93
N ALA A 130 0.59 -15.21 -6.86
CA ALA A 130 0.94 -16.56 -6.50
C ALA A 130 -0.11 -17.57 -7.01
N PRO A 131 0.19 -18.88 -7.05
CA PRO A 131 -0.80 -19.89 -7.38
C PRO A 131 -2.03 -19.85 -6.46
N GLY A 132 -3.22 -19.83 -7.07
CA GLY A 132 -4.50 -19.79 -6.35
C GLY A 132 -4.97 -18.39 -5.97
N ASP A 133 -4.21 -17.35 -6.32
CA ASP A 133 -4.67 -15.98 -6.12
C ASP A 133 -5.83 -15.62 -7.06
N ASN A 134 -6.70 -14.71 -6.62
CA ASN A 134 -7.81 -14.19 -7.43
C ASN A 134 -8.05 -12.70 -7.17
N THR A 135 -8.65 -12.00 -8.13
CA THR A 135 -8.79 -10.54 -8.11
C THR A 135 -9.62 -10.00 -6.94
N TRP A 136 -10.63 -10.75 -6.48
CA TRP A 136 -11.45 -10.37 -5.34
C TRP A 136 -10.65 -10.42 -4.03
N SER A 137 -10.01 -11.56 -3.75
CA SER A 137 -9.15 -11.71 -2.58
C SER A 137 -7.98 -10.70 -2.58
N ILE A 138 -7.38 -10.44 -3.75
CA ILE A 138 -6.32 -9.43 -3.88
C ILE A 138 -6.88 -8.03 -3.58
N GLY A 139 -8.06 -7.71 -4.12
CA GLY A 139 -8.78 -6.47 -3.82
C GLY A 139 -9.01 -6.28 -2.31
N ASP A 140 -9.51 -7.31 -1.65
CA ASP A 140 -9.75 -7.30 -0.21
C ASP A 140 -8.48 -7.10 0.61
N ARG A 141 -7.38 -7.77 0.23
CA ARG A 141 -6.08 -7.62 0.88
C ARG A 141 -5.52 -6.21 0.72
N LEU A 142 -5.61 -5.65 -0.49
CA LEU A 142 -5.02 -4.36 -0.85
C LEU A 142 -5.96 -3.17 -0.59
N CYS A 143 -7.12 -3.43 0.04
CA CYS A 143 -8.15 -2.42 0.29
C CYS A 143 -8.48 -1.65 -1.00
N THR A 144 -8.73 -2.39 -2.08
CA THR A 144 -9.06 -1.85 -3.39
C THR A 144 -10.22 -2.63 -4.03
N ASN A 145 -10.76 -2.09 -5.12
CA ASN A 145 -11.86 -2.71 -5.84
C ASN A 145 -11.36 -3.86 -6.74
N GLY A 146 -11.61 -5.11 -6.34
CA GLY A 146 -11.18 -6.30 -7.07
C GLY A 146 -11.75 -6.42 -8.49
N LEU A 147 -12.98 -5.95 -8.72
CA LEU A 147 -13.59 -5.92 -10.06
C LEU A 147 -12.83 -4.99 -11.02
N MET A 148 -12.57 -3.76 -10.59
CA MET A 148 -11.83 -2.79 -11.40
C MET A 148 -10.36 -3.17 -11.55
N LEU A 149 -9.80 -3.86 -10.55
CA LEU A 149 -8.48 -4.45 -10.64
C LEU A 149 -8.41 -5.50 -11.76
N GLY A 150 -9.37 -6.42 -11.81
CA GLY A 150 -9.47 -7.40 -12.90
C GLY A 150 -9.63 -6.72 -14.25
N ARG A 151 -10.61 -5.82 -14.38
CA ARG A 151 -10.91 -5.11 -15.62
C ARG A 151 -9.71 -4.33 -16.18
N TYR A 152 -8.98 -3.60 -15.34
CA TYR A 152 -7.82 -2.83 -15.81
C TYR A 152 -6.71 -3.74 -16.34
N ASN A 153 -6.56 -4.92 -15.76
CA ASN A 153 -5.49 -5.87 -16.11
C ASN A 153 -5.93 -6.96 -17.10
N HIS A 154 -7.15 -6.88 -17.64
CA HIS A 154 -7.74 -7.90 -18.51
C HIS A 154 -7.81 -9.28 -17.86
N VAL A 155 -8.03 -9.31 -16.54
CA VAL A 155 -8.14 -10.53 -15.77
C VAL A 155 -9.59 -10.72 -15.33
N GLY A 156 -10.22 -11.78 -15.83
CA GLY A 156 -11.63 -11.99 -15.61
C GLY A 156 -12.26 -13.01 -16.56
N THR A 157 -13.53 -12.78 -16.86
CA THR A 157 -14.35 -13.61 -17.74
C THR A 157 -15.00 -12.82 -18.86
N ASP A 158 -14.71 -11.52 -18.96
CA ASP A 158 -15.24 -10.70 -20.05
C ASP A 158 -14.53 -11.08 -21.38
N PRO A 159 -15.13 -10.81 -22.54
CA PRO A 159 -14.49 -11.08 -23.83
C PRO A 159 -13.10 -10.42 -23.90
N GLY A 160 -12.10 -11.23 -24.25
CA GLY A 160 -10.70 -10.82 -24.33
C GLY A 160 -9.90 -10.97 -23.04
N ASP A 161 -10.55 -11.10 -21.89
CA ASP A 161 -9.88 -11.30 -20.61
C ASP A 161 -9.26 -12.71 -20.53
N HIS A 162 -8.20 -12.85 -19.73
CA HIS A 162 -7.61 -14.12 -19.36
C HIS A 162 -7.81 -14.43 -17.87
N ALA A 163 -7.62 -15.69 -17.50
CA ALA A 163 -7.54 -16.06 -16.09
C ALA A 163 -6.18 -15.63 -15.52
N LEU A 164 -6.16 -15.11 -14.29
CA LEU A 164 -4.92 -14.71 -13.60
C LEU A 164 -3.91 -15.86 -13.57
N GLN A 165 -2.70 -15.63 -14.06
CA GLN A 165 -1.65 -16.65 -14.05
C GLN A 165 -0.66 -16.45 -12.89
N PRO A 166 -0.13 -17.53 -12.29
CA PRO A 166 0.95 -17.41 -11.32
C PRO A 166 2.18 -16.71 -11.91
N GLY A 167 2.75 -15.76 -11.19
CA GLY A 167 3.89 -14.95 -11.63
C GLY A 167 3.50 -13.74 -12.49
N GLU A 168 2.25 -13.63 -12.94
CA GLU A 168 1.73 -12.44 -13.61
C GLU A 168 1.72 -11.26 -12.65
N THR A 169 2.08 -10.07 -13.13
CA THR A 169 2.02 -8.84 -12.35
C THR A 169 0.85 -7.99 -12.78
N MET A 170 -0.09 -7.78 -11.85
CA MET A 170 -1.20 -6.86 -12.02
C MET A 170 -0.76 -5.44 -11.64
N VAL A 171 -1.16 -4.46 -12.44
CA VAL A 171 -1.05 -3.05 -12.13
C VAL A 171 -2.10 -2.68 -11.10
N ILE A 172 -1.66 -2.12 -9.97
CA ILE A 172 -2.53 -1.56 -8.93
C ILE A 172 -2.64 -0.04 -9.08
N ARG A 173 -1.53 0.63 -9.43
CA ARG A 173 -1.48 2.08 -9.64
C ARG A 173 -1.10 2.36 -11.09
N PRO A 174 -2.08 2.59 -11.98
CA PRO A 174 -1.82 2.97 -13.36
C PRO A 174 -0.96 4.23 -13.48
N ASP A 175 -0.13 4.27 -14.52
CA ASP A 175 0.41 5.52 -15.04
C ASP A 175 -0.69 6.22 -15.86
N MET A 176 -1.07 7.44 -15.45
CA MET A 176 -2.14 8.18 -16.13
C MET A 176 -1.77 8.64 -17.54
N ASN A 177 -0.48 8.56 -17.91
CA ASN A 177 0.00 8.91 -19.24
C ASN A 177 0.08 7.70 -20.17
N ALA A 178 -0.14 6.49 -19.65
CA ALA A 178 -0.22 5.27 -20.44
C ALA A 178 -1.66 5.03 -20.86
N GLU A 179 -1.90 4.94 -22.16
CA GLU A 179 -3.20 4.57 -22.70
C GLU A 179 -3.57 3.14 -22.24
N TRP A 180 -4.78 3.00 -21.72
CA TRP A 180 -5.39 1.71 -21.43
C TRP A 180 -6.20 1.28 -22.65
N VAL A 181 -5.93 0.07 -23.14
CA VAL A 181 -6.64 -0.49 -24.30
C VAL A 181 -7.52 -1.62 -23.78
N PRO A 182 -8.83 -1.67 -24.11
CA PRO A 182 -9.69 -2.79 -23.73
C PRO A 182 -9.17 -4.13 -24.23
N ALA A 183 -9.53 -5.21 -23.53
CA ALA A 183 -9.31 -6.55 -24.07
C ALA A 183 -10.15 -6.74 -25.35
N GLY A 184 -9.58 -7.43 -26.35
CA GLY A 184 -10.14 -7.58 -27.70
C GLY A 184 -11.03 -8.80 -27.88
#